data_AF-A0A353H3U5-F1
#
_entry.id   AF-A0A353H3U5-F1
#
_cell.length_a   1.000
_cell.length_b   1.000
_cell.length_c   1.000
_cell.angle_alpha   90.00
_cell.angle_beta   90.00
_cell.angle_gamma   90.00
#
_symmetry.space_group_name_H-M   'P 1'
#
loop_
_entity.id
_entity.type
_entity.pdbx_description
1 polymer ?
#
loop_
_entity_poly.entity_id
_entity_poly.type
_entity_poly.pdbx_seq_one_letter_code
_entity_poly.pdbx_strand_id
1 'polypeptide(L)'
;MERTVPRSASDEIDLYLRTIYSLLKSSTEVKVRSLEEVHAGINSSLHPNARKSTIDASAFIYSILRLPNCISHVSSIVLGQSASLFARYGYTDIESWEPVSARARRRRCYYDGKQTLACFIASRSDIEDVIPVLVAYQIEWNKLHDLLQDCPAGLLETIQPRDE
;
A
#
# COMPACT_ATOMS: atom_id res chain seq x y z
N MET A 1 -11.12 -12.91 -30.01
CA MET A 1 -10.90 -11.48 -30.28
C MET A 1 -9.70 -11.06 -29.46
N GLU A 2 -8.51 -11.01 -30.07
CA GLU A 2 -7.29 -10.51 -29.40
C GLU A 2 -7.51 -9.02 -29.09
N ARG A 3 -7.56 -8.69 -27.81
CA ARG A 3 -7.55 -7.29 -27.35
C ARG A 3 -6.10 -6.86 -27.36
N THR A 4 -5.66 -6.18 -28.42
CA THR A 4 -4.37 -5.49 -28.42
C THR A 4 -4.43 -4.36 -27.39
N VAL A 5 -3.61 -4.49 -26.34
CA VAL A 5 -3.49 -3.45 -25.30
C VAL A 5 -2.95 -2.17 -25.97
N PRO A 6 -3.55 -0.99 -25.74
CA PRO A 6 -3.02 0.27 -26.26
C PRO A 6 -1.57 0.45 -25.82
N ARG A 7 -0.66 0.76 -26.74
CA ARG A 7 0.78 0.91 -26.45
C ARG A 7 1.05 1.88 -25.28
N SER A 8 0.32 2.98 -25.20
CA SER A 8 0.47 3.98 -24.13
C SER A 8 0.17 3.42 -22.72
N ALA A 9 -0.86 2.58 -22.58
CA ALA A 9 -1.18 1.95 -21.29
C ALA A 9 -0.09 0.96 -20.88
N SER A 10 0.53 0.28 -21.84
CA SER A 10 1.68 -0.59 -21.58
C SER A 10 2.90 0.22 -21.14
N ASP A 11 3.16 1.36 -21.78
CA ASP A 11 4.31 2.21 -21.49
C ASP A 11 4.24 2.82 -20.07
N GLU A 12 3.04 3.22 -19.62
CA GLU A 12 2.81 3.73 -18.26
C GLU A 12 3.05 2.65 -17.19
N ILE A 13 2.57 1.42 -17.43
CA ILE A 13 2.80 0.28 -16.55
C ILE A 13 4.29 -0.07 -16.51
N ASP A 14 4.96 -0.09 -17.65
CA ASP A 14 6.40 -0.37 -17.73
C ASP A 14 7.22 0.69 -17.00
N LEU A 15 6.87 1.97 -17.13
CA LEU A 15 7.50 3.06 -16.39
C LEU A 15 7.33 2.88 -14.88
N TYR A 16 6.12 2.52 -14.44
CA TYR A 16 5.83 2.29 -13.03
C TYR A 16 6.64 1.13 -12.45
N LEU A 17 6.68 -0.01 -13.13
CA LEU A 17 7.47 -1.17 -12.72
C LEU A 17 8.97 -0.85 -12.68
N ARG A 18 9.50 -0.15 -13.70
CA ARG A 18 10.89 0.29 -13.72
C ARG A 18 11.21 1.22 -12.55
N THR A 19 10.29 2.12 -12.20
CA THR A 19 10.45 3.04 -11.07
C THR A 19 10.53 2.27 -9.75
N ILE A 20 9.60 1.34 -9.50
CA ILE A 20 9.62 0.49 -8.31
C ILE A 20 10.93 -0.29 -8.22
N TYR A 21 11.31 -1.00 -9.28
CA TYR A 21 12.51 -1.82 -9.26
C TYR A 21 13.80 -1.01 -9.14
N SER A 22 13.85 0.19 -9.70
CA SER A 22 14.98 1.10 -9.55
C SER A 22 15.12 1.56 -8.09
N LEU A 23 14.03 1.98 -7.46
CA LEU A 23 14.03 2.45 -6.08
C LEU A 23 14.40 1.32 -5.09
N LEU A 24 13.85 0.13 -5.29
CA LEU A 24 14.12 -1.04 -4.44
C LEU A 24 15.47 -1.70 -4.69
N LYS A 25 16.22 -1.28 -5.72
CA LYS A 25 17.61 -1.72 -5.94
C LYS A 25 18.57 -1.12 -4.90
N SER A 26 18.20 0.02 -4.35
CA SER A 26 18.92 0.65 -3.24
C SER A 26 18.47 0.04 -1.90
N SER A 27 19.37 -0.11 -0.94
CA SER A 27 19.02 -0.52 0.44
C SER A 27 18.54 0.67 1.30
N THR A 28 18.25 1.81 0.67
CA THR A 28 17.78 3.01 1.36
C THR A 28 16.26 2.98 1.52
N GLU A 29 15.78 3.62 2.57
CA GLU A 29 14.34 3.79 2.77
C GLU A 29 13.71 4.61 1.63
N VAL A 30 12.60 4.10 1.11
CA VAL A 30 11.82 4.76 0.07
C VAL A 30 10.49 5.17 0.68
N LYS A 31 10.20 6.47 0.65
CA LYS A 31 8.91 6.98 1.11
C LYS A 31 7.83 6.54 0.14
N VAL A 32 6.75 5.94 0.63
CA VAL A 32 5.59 5.55 -0.21
C VAL A 32 5.07 6.74 -1.03
N ARG A 33 5.12 7.95 -0.45
CA ARG A 33 4.74 9.21 -1.12
C ARG A 33 5.46 9.45 -2.45
N SER A 34 6.71 9.02 -2.61
CA SER A 34 7.44 9.24 -3.87
C SER A 34 6.88 8.44 -5.04
N LEU A 35 6.02 7.45 -4.78
CA LEU A 35 5.37 6.62 -5.79
C LEU A 35 3.96 7.10 -6.16
N GLU A 36 3.39 8.08 -5.45
CA GLU A 36 2.00 8.51 -5.65
C GLU A 36 1.74 9.02 -7.07
N GLU A 37 2.59 9.90 -7.60
CA GLU A 37 2.38 10.47 -8.93
C GLU A 37 2.50 9.42 -10.03
N VAL A 38 3.54 8.57 -9.97
CA VAL A 38 3.73 7.51 -10.96
C VAL A 38 2.62 6.46 -10.85
N HIS A 39 2.12 6.17 -9.64
CA HIS A 39 0.96 5.29 -9.43
C HIS A 39 -0.31 5.87 -10.03
N ALA A 40 -0.58 7.15 -9.79
CA ALA A 40 -1.74 7.83 -10.37
C ALA A 40 -1.62 7.94 -11.90
N GLY A 41 -0.38 8.02 -12.40
CA GLY A 41 -0.02 8.03 -13.82
C GLY A 41 -0.40 6.77 -14.59
N ILE A 42 -0.46 5.59 -13.96
CA ILE A 42 -0.82 4.34 -14.64
C ILE A 42 -2.31 4.22 -14.97
N ASN A 43 -3.14 5.12 -14.43
CA ASN A 43 -4.60 5.11 -14.60
C ASN A 43 -5.21 3.72 -14.31
N SER A 44 -4.76 3.09 -13.22
CA SER A 44 -5.16 1.72 -12.86
C SER A 44 -6.67 1.58 -12.74
N SER A 45 -7.23 0.50 -13.31
CA SER A 45 -8.64 0.16 -13.13
C SER A 45 -9.01 -0.17 -11.67
N LEU A 46 -8.03 -0.50 -10.83
CA LEU A 46 -8.22 -0.74 -9.40
C LEU A 46 -8.20 0.54 -8.57
N HIS A 47 -7.78 1.66 -9.16
CA HIS A 47 -7.69 2.95 -8.48
C HIS A 47 -7.98 4.12 -9.43
N PRO A 48 -9.17 4.15 -10.06
CA PRO A 48 -9.49 5.11 -11.11
C PRO A 48 -9.55 6.55 -10.61
N ASN A 49 -9.81 6.79 -9.33
CA ASN A 49 -9.93 8.13 -8.76
C ASN A 49 -8.65 8.59 -8.03
N ALA A 50 -7.49 7.97 -8.28
CA ALA A 50 -6.23 8.29 -7.62
C ALA A 50 -5.90 9.80 -7.60
N ARG A 51 -6.13 10.52 -8.72
CA ARG A 51 -5.89 11.96 -8.84
C ARG A 51 -7.01 12.87 -8.32
N LYS A 52 -8.18 12.33 -8.00
CA LYS A 52 -9.32 13.14 -7.51
C LYS A 52 -9.16 13.43 -6.02
N SER A 53 -9.71 14.55 -5.56
CA SER A 53 -9.81 14.86 -4.12
C SER A 53 -10.84 14.00 -3.39
N THR A 54 -11.81 13.42 -4.12
CA THR A 54 -12.80 12.50 -3.56
C THR A 54 -12.21 11.12 -3.32
N ILE A 55 -12.63 10.47 -2.23
CA ILE A 55 -12.22 9.11 -1.88
C ILE A 55 -12.68 8.11 -2.94
N ASP A 56 -11.77 7.23 -3.35
CA ASP A 56 -12.04 6.00 -4.07
C ASP A 56 -12.31 4.85 -3.08
N ALA A 57 -13.57 4.73 -2.63
CA ALA A 57 -13.92 3.73 -1.62
C ALA A 57 -13.56 2.29 -2.05
N SER A 58 -13.69 1.97 -3.34
CA SER A 58 -13.35 0.65 -3.88
C SER A 58 -11.87 0.37 -3.79
N ALA A 59 -11.01 1.32 -4.20
CA ALA A 59 -9.56 1.19 -4.09
C ALA A 59 -9.09 1.12 -2.63
N PHE A 60 -9.71 1.92 -1.76
CA PHE A 60 -9.39 1.93 -0.34
C PHE A 60 -9.74 0.61 0.34
N ILE A 61 -10.97 0.10 0.13
CA ILE A 61 -11.40 -1.21 0.63
C ILE A 61 -10.49 -2.30 0.08
N TYR A 62 -10.21 -2.30 -1.22
CA TYR A 62 -9.30 -3.28 -1.83
C TYR A 62 -7.94 -3.30 -1.12
N SER A 63 -7.40 -2.12 -0.80
CA SER A 63 -6.11 -1.98 -0.15
C SER A 63 -6.13 -2.44 1.32
N ILE A 64 -7.14 -2.03 2.10
CA ILE A 64 -7.34 -2.46 3.49
C ILE A 64 -7.42 -3.99 3.58
N LEU A 65 -8.13 -4.64 2.65
CA LEU A 65 -8.27 -6.10 2.67
C LEU A 65 -6.95 -6.84 2.38
N ARG A 66 -5.95 -6.18 1.79
CA ARG A 66 -4.65 -6.75 1.42
C ARG A 66 -3.51 -6.34 2.35
N LEU A 67 -3.80 -5.53 3.36
CA LEU A 67 -2.87 -5.09 4.39
C LEU A 67 -3.32 -5.63 5.76
N PRO A 68 -2.39 -5.88 6.69
CA PRO A 68 -2.76 -6.26 8.06
C PRO A 68 -3.47 -5.11 8.78
N ASN A 69 -4.34 -5.42 9.74
CA ASN A 69 -5.08 -4.40 10.51
C ASN A 69 -4.16 -3.41 11.25
N CYS A 70 -2.92 -3.81 11.57
CA CYS A 70 -1.95 -2.94 12.22
C CYS A 70 -1.39 -1.84 11.29
N ILE A 71 -1.69 -1.85 9.99
CA ILE A 71 -1.06 -0.97 8.99
C ILE A 71 -1.19 0.53 9.31
N SER A 72 -2.26 0.96 9.96
CA SER A 72 -2.43 2.36 10.37
C SER A 72 -1.45 2.82 11.46
N HIS A 73 -0.78 1.89 12.13
CA HIS A 73 0.24 2.15 13.16
C HIS A 73 1.66 1.93 12.63
N VAL A 74 1.80 1.44 11.39
CA VAL A 74 3.10 1.10 10.79
C VAL A 74 3.68 2.34 10.12
N SER A 75 4.93 2.65 10.47
CA SER A 75 5.72 3.75 9.86
C SER A 75 6.83 3.24 8.94
N SER A 76 7.26 1.98 9.11
CA SER A 76 8.29 1.36 8.27
C SER A 76 7.89 -0.05 7.87
N ILE A 77 8.11 -0.40 6.60
CA ILE A 77 7.84 -1.73 6.06
C ILE A 77 9.13 -2.27 5.47
N VAL A 78 9.52 -3.45 5.94
CA VAL A 78 10.72 -4.13 5.48
C VAL A 78 10.35 -5.39 4.74
N LEU A 79 10.88 -5.53 3.53
CA LEU A 79 10.62 -6.67 2.65
C LEU A 79 11.86 -7.56 2.60
N GLY A 80 11.67 -8.87 2.73
CA GLY A 80 12.77 -9.82 2.72
C GLY A 80 12.33 -11.23 2.35
N GLN A 81 13.26 -12.03 1.84
CA GLN A 81 12.98 -13.40 1.42
C GLN A 81 13.18 -14.44 2.53
N SER A 82 13.99 -14.11 3.54
CA SER A 82 14.33 -15.01 4.64
C SER A 82 14.61 -14.25 5.93
N ALA A 83 14.42 -14.89 7.08
CA ALA A 83 14.78 -14.34 8.40
C ALA A 83 16.27 -13.97 8.48
N SER A 84 17.13 -14.77 7.85
CA SER A 84 18.57 -14.48 7.78
C SER A 84 18.90 -13.19 7.01
N LEU A 85 18.11 -12.83 5.99
CA LEU A 85 18.29 -11.57 5.27
C LEU A 85 17.89 -10.39 6.16
N PHE A 86 16.76 -10.49 6.85
CA PHE A 86 16.32 -9.47 7.82
C PHE A 86 17.38 -9.22 8.91
N ALA A 87 17.93 -10.29 9.49
CA ALA A 87 18.96 -10.20 10.52
C ALA A 87 20.23 -9.47 10.05
N ARG A 88 20.63 -9.65 8.77
CA ARG A 88 21.79 -8.93 8.18
C ARG A 88 21.60 -7.42 8.11
N TYR A 89 20.36 -6.94 8.08
CA TYR A 89 20.02 -5.52 8.05
C TYR A 89 19.54 -4.99 9.41
N GLY A 90 19.81 -5.73 10.50
CA GLY A 90 19.51 -5.29 11.88
C GLY A 90 18.12 -5.66 12.39
N TYR A 91 17.32 -6.39 11.60
CA TYR A 91 16.02 -6.92 12.02
C TYR A 91 16.18 -8.36 12.49
N THR A 92 16.67 -8.53 13.73
CA THR A 92 16.87 -9.85 14.34
C THR A 92 15.56 -10.40 14.89
N ASP A 93 15.45 -11.73 14.92
CA ASP A 93 14.36 -12.45 15.57
C ASP A 93 12.94 -12.05 15.10
N ILE A 94 12.79 -11.64 13.83
CA ILE A 94 11.49 -11.24 13.29
C ILE A 94 10.40 -12.32 13.42
N GLU A 95 10.77 -13.60 13.51
CA GLU A 95 9.80 -14.68 13.69
C GLU A 95 9.26 -14.75 15.13
N SER A 96 9.87 -14.04 16.09
CA SER A 96 9.36 -13.86 17.45
C SER A 96 8.46 -12.64 17.60
N TRP A 97 8.36 -11.79 16.57
CA TRP A 97 7.43 -10.66 16.55
C TRP A 97 5.99 -11.15 16.40
N GLU A 98 5.01 -10.24 16.51
CA GLU A 98 3.60 -10.60 16.41
C GLU A 98 3.26 -11.05 14.97
N PRO A 99 2.79 -12.30 14.75
CA PRO A 99 2.38 -12.73 13.43
C PRO A 99 1.06 -12.05 13.04
N VAL A 100 1.09 -11.30 11.94
CA VAL A 100 -0.08 -10.57 11.43
C VAL A 100 -0.44 -11.03 10.03
N SER A 101 -1.72 -10.90 9.68
CA SER A 101 -2.22 -11.35 8.38
C SER A 101 -3.24 -10.37 7.80
N ALA A 102 -3.37 -10.36 6.48
CA ALA A 102 -4.40 -9.63 5.74
C ALA A 102 -5.54 -10.57 5.32
N ARG A 103 -6.74 -10.02 5.14
CA ARG A 103 -7.95 -10.80 4.86
C ARG A 103 -7.94 -11.47 3.47
N ALA A 104 -7.53 -10.73 2.44
CA ALA A 104 -7.71 -11.11 1.03
C ALA A 104 -6.41 -11.49 0.30
N ARG A 105 -5.23 -11.32 0.92
CA ARG A 105 -3.95 -11.72 0.35
C ARG A 105 -3.02 -12.21 1.46
N ARG A 106 -2.79 -13.53 1.49
CA ARG A 106 -1.94 -14.16 2.52
C ARG A 106 -0.47 -13.89 2.20
N ARG A 107 0.13 -12.94 2.91
CA ARG A 107 1.58 -12.75 3.02
C ARG A 107 1.98 -13.03 4.47
N ARG A 108 3.11 -13.71 4.66
CA ARG A 108 3.66 -13.95 5.99
C ARG A 108 4.25 -12.63 6.48
N CYS A 109 3.61 -12.01 7.45
CA CYS A 109 4.00 -10.72 7.98
C CYS A 109 4.15 -10.78 9.50
N TYR A 110 5.03 -9.94 10.01
CA TYR A 110 5.35 -9.84 11.43
C TYR A 110 5.42 -8.38 11.84
N TYR A 111 4.75 -8.03 12.94
CA TYR A 111 4.69 -6.68 13.47
C TYR A 111 5.48 -6.58 14.77
N ASP A 112 6.36 -5.58 14.88
CA ASP A 112 7.19 -5.38 16.07
C ASP A 112 6.42 -4.85 17.30
N GLY A 113 5.10 -4.66 17.18
CA GLY A 113 4.25 -4.08 18.21
C GLY A 113 4.38 -2.56 18.35
N LYS A 114 5.20 -1.91 17.52
CA LYS A 114 5.56 -0.49 17.62
C LYS A 114 5.26 0.28 16.35
N GLN A 115 6.00 0.02 15.28
CA GLN A 115 5.92 0.78 14.02
C GLN A 115 6.48 0.06 12.80
N THR A 116 7.04 -1.14 12.95
CA THR A 116 7.72 -1.85 11.85
C THR A 116 6.97 -3.11 11.47
N LEU A 117 6.66 -3.23 10.18
CA LEU A 117 6.06 -4.42 9.59
C LEU A 117 7.08 -5.13 8.71
N ALA A 118 7.49 -6.33 9.10
CA ALA A 118 8.28 -7.21 8.26
C ALA A 118 7.36 -8.08 7.39
N CYS A 119 7.51 -8.01 6.07
CA CYS A 119 6.76 -8.82 5.12
C CYS A 119 7.71 -9.75 4.36
N PHE A 120 7.44 -11.05 4.41
CA PHE A 120 8.14 -12.00 3.56
C PHE A 120 7.64 -11.91 2.12
N ILE A 121 8.58 -11.84 1.18
CA ILE A 121 8.32 -11.86 -0.26
C ILE A 121 9.04 -13.05 -0.89
N ALA A 122 8.42 -13.72 -1.85
CA ALA A 122 9.02 -14.87 -2.56
C ALA A 122 9.33 -14.55 -4.02
N SER A 123 8.67 -13.54 -4.58
CA SER A 123 8.70 -13.24 -6.01
C SER A 123 8.61 -11.75 -6.30
N ARG A 124 8.91 -11.38 -7.54
CA ARG A 124 8.66 -10.04 -8.08
C ARG A 124 7.17 -9.65 -7.98
N SER A 125 6.29 -10.60 -8.25
CA SER A 125 4.84 -10.37 -8.17
C SER A 125 4.36 -10.03 -6.75
N ASP A 126 5.10 -10.40 -5.70
CA ASP A 126 4.78 -9.95 -4.33
C ASP A 126 5.08 -8.46 -4.14
N ILE A 127 6.15 -7.95 -4.77
CA ILE A 127 6.47 -6.52 -4.80
C ILE A 127 5.43 -5.77 -5.62
N GLU A 128 5.10 -6.29 -6.81
CA GLU A 128 4.07 -5.75 -7.70
C GLU A 128 2.67 -5.78 -7.09
N ASP A 129 2.43 -6.60 -6.05
CA ASP A 129 1.21 -6.61 -5.25
C ASP A 129 1.26 -5.64 -4.06
N VAL A 130 2.31 -5.72 -3.24
CA VAL A 130 2.36 -4.98 -1.97
C VAL A 130 2.56 -3.49 -2.18
N ILE A 131 3.41 -3.09 -3.13
CA ILE A 131 3.76 -1.69 -3.33
C ILE A 131 2.56 -0.87 -3.84
N PRO A 132 1.83 -1.29 -4.90
CA PRO A 132 0.67 -0.52 -5.35
C PRO A 132 -0.45 -0.47 -4.33
N VAL A 133 -0.63 -1.54 -3.54
CA VAL A 133 -1.62 -1.57 -2.44
C VAL A 133 -1.26 -0.57 -1.35
N LEU A 134 0.03 -0.45 -0.98
CA LEU A 134 0.48 0.55 -0.01
C LEU A 134 0.30 1.98 -0.51
N VAL A 135 0.62 2.23 -1.78
CA VAL A 135 0.46 3.55 -2.38
C VAL A 135 -1.02 3.93 -2.46
N ALA A 136 -1.88 3.01 -2.91
CA ALA A 136 -3.32 3.24 -2.95
C ALA A 136 -3.91 3.48 -1.55
N TYR A 137 -3.51 2.67 -0.56
CA TYR A 137 -3.89 2.90 0.84
C TYR A 137 -3.48 4.30 1.32
N GLN A 138 -2.24 4.73 1.08
CA GLN A 138 -1.76 6.04 1.52
C GLN A 138 -2.51 7.19 0.86
N ILE A 139 -2.72 7.13 -0.47
CA ILE A 139 -3.47 8.15 -1.20
C ILE A 139 -4.87 8.31 -0.62
N GLU A 140 -5.59 7.20 -0.45
CA GLU A 140 -6.97 7.23 0.01
C GLU A 140 -7.09 7.54 1.52
N TRP A 141 -6.14 7.08 2.32
CA TRP A 141 -6.03 7.45 3.73
C TRP A 141 -5.83 8.95 3.90
N ASN A 142 -4.96 9.56 3.08
CA ASN A 142 -4.72 11.00 3.13
C ASN A 142 -5.95 11.80 2.69
N LYS A 143 -6.65 11.38 1.63
CA LYS A 143 -7.93 12.02 1.25
C LYS A 143 -8.97 11.97 2.36
N LEU A 144 -9.11 10.81 3.00
CA LEU A 144 -10.01 10.66 4.15
C LEU A 144 -9.58 11.56 5.30
N HIS A 145 -8.28 11.60 5.60
CA HIS A 145 -7.74 12.47 6.65
C HIS A 145 -8.05 13.94 6.37
N ASP A 146 -7.77 14.42 5.16
CA ASP A 146 -8.00 15.81 4.76
C ASP A 146 -9.49 16.19 4.85
N LEU A 147 -10.39 15.32 4.35
CA LEU A 147 -11.84 15.53 4.45
C LEU A 147 -12.34 15.57 5.90
N LEU A 148 -11.74 14.78 6.78
CA LEU A 148 -12.07 14.78 8.20
C LEU A 148 -11.52 16.01 8.94
N GLN A 149 -10.36 16.54 8.53
CA GLN A 149 -9.81 17.79 9.07
C GLN A 149 -10.67 19.00 8.66
N ASP A 150 -11.22 18.99 7.45
CA ASP A 150 -12.10 20.06 6.96
C ASP A 150 -13.54 19.98 7.52
N CYS A 151 -13.88 18.88 8.20
CA CYS A 151 -15.21 18.65 8.74
C CYS A 151 -15.44 19.47 10.03
N PRO A 152 -16.49 20.31 10.11
CA PRO A 152 -16.83 21.00 11.35
C PRO A 152 -17.12 20.00 12.48
N ALA A 153 -16.54 20.21 13.67
CA ALA A 153 -16.66 19.27 14.79
C ALA A 153 -18.13 18.91 15.14
N GLY A 154 -19.04 19.89 15.10
CA GLY A 154 -20.47 19.67 15.36
C GLY A 154 -21.20 18.85 14.29
N LEU A 155 -20.64 18.70 13.09
CA LEU A 155 -21.22 17.84 12.07
C LEU A 155 -21.06 16.36 12.44
N LEU A 156 -19.89 15.96 12.96
CA LEU A 156 -19.63 14.58 13.39
C LEU A 156 -20.58 14.12 14.51
N GLU A 157 -21.01 15.04 15.38
CA GLU A 157 -21.96 14.75 16.46
C GLU A 157 -23.40 14.52 15.97
N THR A 158 -23.74 15.03 14.78
CA THR A 158 -25.10 14.97 14.21
C THR A 158 -25.25 13.95 13.09
N ILE A 159 -24.14 13.38 12.60
CA ILE A 159 -24.18 12.32 11.58
C ILE A 159 -24.72 11.04 12.22
N GLN A 160 -25.94 10.68 11.83
CA GLN A 160 -26.48 9.34 12.04
C GLN A 160 -26.27 8.49 10.79
N PRO A 161 -26.11 7.17 10.92
CA PRO A 161 -26.17 6.28 9.77
C PRO A 161 -27.47 6.58 9.02
N ARG A 162 -27.41 6.76 7.70
CA ARG A 162 -28.64 6.75 6.91
C ARG A 162 -29.20 5.35 7.00
N ASP A 163 -30.39 5.21 7.58
CA ASP A 163 -31.19 4.01 7.47
C ASP A 163 -31.48 3.78 5.97
N GLU A 164 -30.85 2.75 5.40
CA GLU A 164 -31.26 2.13 4.13
C GLU A 164 -32.14 0.91 4.40
#